data_AF-A0A9D7PY94-F1
#
_entry.id   AF-A0A9D7PY94-F1
#
_cell.length_a   1.000
_cell.length_b   1.000
_cell.length_c   1.000
_cell.angle_alpha   90.00
_cell.angle_beta   90.00
_cell.angle_gamma   90.00
#
_symmetry.space_group_name_H-M   'P 1'
#
loop_
_entity.id
_entity.type
_entity.pdbx_description
1 polymer ?
#
loop_
_entity_poly.entity_id
_entity_poly.type
_entity_poly.pdbx_seq_one_letter_code
_entity_poly.pdbx_strand_id
1 'polypeptide(L)'
;MKLTTLAFIIVLFSISTFAQVENIQIDNPVYSFLKRMKVKGIIESIHDDVPNMSRAEVNGLLMQIKEQDKKLSPTEKQKLIRFIENFSGVTEGENVTKLWGGESFAQNLEDIVSDKIKYLWAYKNDFVSVYAEGIGSLQYGHRLNPI
;
A
#
# COMPACT_ATOMS: atom_id res chain seq x y z
N MET A 1 7.42 -2.51 -41.36
CA MET A 1 8.38 -2.87 -40.30
C MET A 1 8.58 -4.38 -40.32
N LYS A 2 9.81 -4.88 -40.36
CA LYS A 2 10.07 -6.33 -40.40
C LYS A 2 9.71 -6.95 -39.04
N LEU A 3 9.21 -8.18 -39.02
CA LEU A 3 8.84 -8.91 -37.80
C LEU A 3 10.01 -8.98 -36.80
N THR A 4 11.24 -9.07 -37.31
CA THR A 4 12.48 -9.08 -36.52
C THR A 4 12.73 -7.79 -35.76
N THR A 5 12.43 -6.63 -36.35
CA THR A 5 12.52 -5.33 -35.67
C THR A 5 11.52 -5.19 -34.52
N LEU A 6 10.30 -5.76 -34.65
CA LEU A 6 9.30 -5.73 -33.59
C LEU A 6 9.70 -6.64 -32.41
N ALA A 7 10.22 -7.84 -32.71
CA ALA A 7 10.71 -8.77 -31.70
C ALA A 7 11.89 -8.18 -30.89
N PHE A 8 12.81 -7.47 -31.56
CA PHE A 8 13.94 -6.81 -30.89
C PHE A 8 13.49 -5.72 -29.92
N ILE A 9 12.47 -4.93 -30.28
CA ILE A 9 11.92 -3.89 -29.40
C ILE A 9 11.28 -4.52 -28.14
N ILE A 10 10.54 -5.62 -28.29
CA ILE A 10 9.90 -6.31 -27.15
C ILE A 10 10.94 -6.86 -26.16
N VAL A 11 12.08 -7.37 -26.64
CA VAL A 11 13.16 -7.89 -25.79
C VAL A 11 13.88 -6.77 -25.02
N LEU A 12 13.93 -5.55 -25.54
CA LEU A 12 14.55 -4.42 -24.83
C LEU A 12 13.67 -3.91 -23.68
N PHE A 13 12.35 -4.05 -23.75
CA PHE A 13 11.44 -3.63 -22.69
C PHE A 13 11.37 -4.59 -21.49
N SER A 14 11.77 -5.86 -21.64
CA SER A 14 11.71 -6.85 -20.55
C SER A 14 12.85 -6.73 -19.52
N ILE A 15 13.91 -5.97 -19.82
CA ILE A 15 15.10 -5.89 -18.96
C ILE A 15 14.89 -4.92 -17.77
N SER A 16 13.83 -4.10 -17.79
CA SER A 16 13.68 -2.95 -16.87
C SER A 16 12.69 -3.17 -15.71
N THR A 17 12.12 -4.36 -15.51
CA THR A 17 10.88 -4.50 -14.71
C THR A 17 11.04 -5.00 -13.26
N PHE A 18 12.24 -5.12 -12.69
CA PHE A 18 12.41 -5.82 -11.39
C PHE A 18 13.11 -5.06 -10.25
N ALA A 19 13.34 -3.75 -10.35
CA ALA A 19 14.11 -3.02 -9.32
C ALA A 19 13.54 -1.66 -8.89
N GLN A 20 12.30 -1.31 -9.27
CA GLN A 20 11.72 -0.05 -8.81
C GLN A 20 11.29 -0.18 -7.35
N VAL A 21 12.00 0.54 -6.47
CA VAL A 21 11.62 0.69 -5.07
C VAL A 21 10.40 1.62 -5.02
N GLU A 22 9.25 1.08 -4.63
CA GLU A 22 8.04 1.87 -4.40
C GLU A 22 8.26 2.78 -3.17
N ASN A 23 8.27 4.09 -3.38
CA ASN A 23 8.39 5.09 -2.32
C ASN A 23 7.01 5.65 -1.97
N ILE A 24 6.77 5.85 -0.67
CA ILE A 24 5.50 6.37 -0.17
C ILE A 24 5.52 7.89 -0.19
N GLN A 25 4.47 8.51 -0.72
CA GLN A 25 4.31 9.97 -0.76
C GLN A 25 4.34 10.59 0.65
N ILE A 26 5.10 11.67 0.83
CA ILE A 26 5.37 12.33 2.13
C ILE A 26 4.11 12.78 2.90
N ASP A 27 3.00 13.00 2.20
CA ASP A 27 1.70 13.39 2.77
C ASP A 27 0.92 12.21 3.36
N ASN A 28 1.39 10.98 3.16
CA ASN A 28 0.72 9.79 3.64
C ASN A 28 0.61 9.80 5.18
N PRO A 29 -0.58 9.50 5.75
CA PRO A 29 -0.81 9.53 7.20
C PRO A 29 0.07 8.56 8.00
N VAL A 30 0.70 7.58 7.34
CA VAL A 30 1.64 6.64 7.99
C VAL A 30 2.83 7.36 8.61
N TYR A 31 3.36 8.42 7.98
CA TYR A 31 4.50 9.17 8.52
C TYR A 31 4.15 9.82 9.87
N SER A 32 2.95 10.40 9.97
CA SER A 32 2.46 10.96 11.23
C SER A 32 2.28 9.88 12.31
N PHE A 33 1.87 8.67 11.93
CA PHE A 33 1.77 7.54 12.86
C PHE A 33 3.14 7.06 13.33
N LEU A 34 4.07 6.80 12.41
CA LEU A 34 5.43 6.39 12.72
C LEU A 34 6.13 7.42 13.61
N LYS A 35 6.00 8.72 13.31
CA LYS A 35 6.57 9.79 14.14
C LYS A 35 6.06 9.75 15.58
N ARG A 36 4.77 9.48 15.79
CA ARG A 36 4.23 9.30 17.15
C ARG A 36 4.81 8.06 17.84
N MET A 37 5.00 6.96 17.11
CA MET A 37 5.61 5.74 17.65
C MET A 37 7.09 5.95 18.02
N LYS A 38 7.82 6.77 17.25
CA LYS A 38 9.17 7.23 17.57
C LYS A 38 9.19 8.07 18.86
N VAL A 39 8.30 9.05 18.97
CA VAL A 39 8.18 9.89 20.19
C VAL A 39 7.83 9.06 21.43
N LYS A 40 7.04 7.99 21.27
CA LYS A 40 6.73 7.03 22.35
C LYS A 40 7.88 6.08 22.69
N GLY A 41 8.99 6.08 21.95
CA GLY A 41 10.08 5.12 22.12
C GLY A 41 9.70 3.68 21.77
N ILE A 42 8.70 3.48 20.91
CA ILE A 42 8.34 2.15 20.40
C ILE A 42 9.30 1.76 19.27
N ILE A 43 9.66 2.72 18.42
CA ILE A 43 10.70 2.57 17.39
C ILE A 43 11.77 3.65 17.61
N GLU A 44 13.02 3.32 17.30
CA GLU A 44 14.15 4.18 17.65
C GLU A 44 14.49 5.19 16.55
N SER A 45 14.46 4.76 15.29
CA SER A 45 14.85 5.60 14.16
C SER A 45 13.78 5.66 13.09
N ILE A 46 13.52 6.89 12.66
CA ILE A 46 12.93 7.23 11.37
C ILE A 46 13.91 8.23 10.80
N HIS A 47 14.33 8.02 9.56
CA HIS A 47 15.17 8.96 8.83
C HIS A 47 14.39 10.26 8.62
N ASP A 48 14.56 11.24 9.52
CA ASP A 48 13.89 12.55 9.41
C ASP A 48 14.41 13.33 8.18
N ASP A 49 15.58 12.96 7.65
CA ASP A 49 16.27 13.59 6.53
C ASP A 49 15.97 12.93 5.17
N VAL A 50 15.31 11.77 5.15
CA VAL A 50 14.94 11.07 3.91
C VAL A 50 13.51 11.49 3.53
N PRO A 51 13.31 12.17 2.39
CA PRO A 51 12.03 12.79 2.08
C PRO A 51 10.91 11.77 1.87
N ASN A 52 11.20 10.56 1.39
CA ASN A 52 10.22 9.49 1.19
C ASN A 52 10.84 8.13 1.56
N MET A 53 10.22 7.43 2.52
CA MET A 53 10.57 6.04 2.86
C MET A 53 10.01 5.07 1.82
N SER A 54 10.70 3.96 1.63
CA SER A 54 10.19 2.87 0.78
C SER A 54 9.02 2.15 1.45
N ARG A 55 8.12 1.55 0.65
CA ARG A 55 7.04 0.69 1.15
C ARG A 55 7.57 -0.44 2.03
N ALA A 56 8.70 -1.05 1.65
CA ALA A 56 9.33 -2.11 2.42
C ALA A 56 9.84 -1.62 3.79
N GLU A 57 10.46 -0.44 3.83
CA GLU A 57 10.93 0.19 5.06
C GLU A 57 9.77 0.50 6.02
N VAL A 58 8.69 1.12 5.50
CA VAL A 58 7.49 1.41 6.29
C VAL A 58 6.85 0.12 6.81
N ASN A 59 6.71 -0.91 5.97
CA ASN A 59 6.17 -2.20 6.43
C ASN A 59 7.05 -2.82 7.52
N GLY A 60 8.38 -2.74 7.39
CA GLY A 60 9.32 -3.17 8.43
C GLY A 60 9.09 -2.47 9.77
N LEU A 61 8.93 -1.14 9.75
CA LEU A 61 8.64 -0.35 10.95
C LEU A 61 7.28 -0.71 11.58
N LEU A 62 6.25 -0.92 10.76
CA LEU A 62 4.92 -1.34 11.24
C LEU A 62 4.98 -2.73 11.90
N MET A 63 5.76 -3.66 11.36
CA MET A 63 5.96 -4.98 11.96
C MET A 63 6.70 -4.88 13.31
N GLN A 64 7.72 -4.02 13.42
CA GLN A 64 8.39 -3.75 14.71
C GLN A 64 7.41 -3.17 15.76
N ILE A 65 6.52 -2.26 15.34
CA ILE A 65 5.50 -1.70 16.23
C ILE A 65 4.54 -2.80 16.69
N LYS A 66 4.16 -3.73 15.80
CA LYS A 66 3.27 -4.86 16.11
C LYS A 66 3.85 -5.79 17.17
N GLU A 67 5.15 -6.03 17.18
CA GLU A 67 5.81 -6.84 18.22
C GLU A 67 5.64 -6.22 19.62
N GLN A 68 5.40 -4.91 19.69
CA GLN A 68 5.19 -4.16 20.92
C GLN A 68 3.72 -3.79 21.16
N ASP A 69 2.76 -4.57 20.62
CA ASP A 69 1.32 -4.33 20.68
C ASP A 69 0.79 -3.93 22.08
N LYS A 70 1.39 -4.48 23.14
CA LYS A 70 1.00 -4.18 24.53
C LYS A 70 1.19 -2.71 24.94
N LYS A 71 2.06 -1.96 24.25
CA LYS A 71 2.33 -0.53 24.51
C LYS A 71 1.39 0.42 23.75
N LEU A 72 0.55 -0.12 22.86
CA LEU A 72 -0.35 0.66 22.02
C LEU A 72 -1.74 0.81 22.65
N SER A 73 -2.33 1.98 22.49
CA SER A 73 -3.74 2.20 22.84
C SER A 73 -4.66 1.47 21.85
N PRO A 74 -5.92 1.17 22.22
CA PRO A 74 -6.86 0.49 21.31
C PRO A 74 -7.00 1.17 19.95
N THR A 75 -7.03 2.50 19.91
CA THR A 75 -7.09 3.28 18.67
C THR A 75 -5.82 3.17 17.84
N GLU A 76 -4.66 3.10 18.48
CA GLU A 76 -3.38 2.94 17.78
C GLU A 76 -3.24 1.53 17.21
N LYS A 77 -3.71 0.50 17.92
CA LYS A 77 -3.78 -0.87 17.40
C LYS A 77 -4.64 -0.94 16.14
N GLN A 78 -5.80 -0.30 16.16
CA GLN A 78 -6.68 -0.25 14.99
C GLN A 78 -6.00 0.46 13.80
N LYS A 79 -5.30 1.57 14.04
CA LYS A 79 -4.52 2.26 13.00
C LYS A 79 -3.38 1.40 12.47
N LEU A 80 -2.65 0.73 13.36
CA LEU A 80 -1.56 -0.17 13.02
C LEU A 80 -2.02 -1.29 12.09
N ILE A 81 -3.15 -1.94 12.42
CA ILE A 81 -3.74 -3.00 11.60
C ILE A 81 -4.05 -2.48 10.20
N ARG A 82 -4.75 -1.34 10.09
CA ARG A 82 -5.07 -0.72 8.79
C ARG A 82 -3.82 -0.39 7.97
N PHE A 83 -2.78 0.14 8.62
CA PHE A 83 -1.52 0.42 7.91
C PHE A 83 -0.85 -0.88 7.45
N ILE A 84 -0.79 -1.91 8.29
CA ILE A 84 -0.21 -3.20 7.90
C ILE A 84 -0.96 -3.78 6.71
N GLU A 85 -2.30 -3.78 6.72
CA GLU A 85 -3.10 -4.25 5.58
C GLU A 85 -2.80 -3.49 4.29
N ASN A 86 -2.70 -2.15 4.37
CA ASN A 86 -2.38 -1.31 3.22
C ASN A 86 -0.95 -1.55 2.69
N PHE A 87 0.02 -1.77 3.59
CA PHE A 87 1.44 -1.84 3.24
C PHE A 87 1.97 -3.26 2.99
N SER A 88 1.31 -4.31 3.50
CA SER A 88 1.75 -5.70 3.35
C SER A 88 1.47 -6.30 1.96
N GLY A 89 0.91 -5.52 1.03
CA GLY A 89 0.57 -5.99 -0.31
C GLY A 89 -0.50 -7.08 -0.26
N VAL A 90 -1.52 -6.92 0.60
CA VAL A 90 -2.69 -7.80 0.56
C VAL A 90 -3.36 -7.58 -0.79
N THR A 91 -3.34 -8.60 -1.63
CA THR A 91 -3.94 -8.61 -2.96
C THR A 91 -5.28 -9.37 -2.99
N GLU A 92 -5.64 -10.04 -1.89
CA GLU A 92 -6.79 -10.94 -1.78
C GLU A 92 -7.39 -10.92 -0.36
N GLY A 93 -8.70 -11.08 -0.24
CA GLY A 93 -9.44 -11.07 1.04
C GLY A 93 -10.59 -10.07 1.05
N GLU A 94 -11.38 -10.05 2.13
CA GLU A 94 -12.59 -9.21 2.26
C GLU A 94 -12.32 -7.69 2.16
N ASN A 95 -11.08 -7.28 2.47
CA ASN A 95 -10.64 -5.89 2.47
C ASN A 95 -10.06 -5.42 1.12
N VAL A 96 -10.11 -6.27 0.09
CA VAL A 96 -9.54 -6.00 -1.25
C VAL A 96 -10.58 -6.22 -2.33
N THR A 97 -10.73 -5.23 -3.21
CA THR A 97 -11.58 -5.34 -4.40
C THR A 97 -10.73 -5.33 -5.66
N LYS A 98 -10.93 -6.34 -6.51
CA LYS A 98 -10.32 -6.45 -7.84
C LYS A 98 -11.36 -6.05 -8.88
N LEU A 99 -11.13 -4.93 -9.58
CA LEU A 99 -12.08 -4.43 -10.57
C LEU A 99 -12.18 -5.38 -11.79
N TRP A 100 -11.06 -5.99 -12.17
CA TRP A 100 -10.98 -6.96 -13.26
C TRP A 100 -10.60 -8.35 -12.70
N GLY A 101 -11.29 -9.40 -13.15
CA GLY A 101 -11.04 -10.78 -12.72
C GLY A 101 -11.73 -11.20 -11.41
N GLY A 102 -12.67 -10.38 -10.88
CA GLY A 102 -13.61 -10.76 -9.82
C GLY A 102 -14.97 -11.25 -10.35
N GLU A 103 -15.94 -11.50 -9.46
CA GLU A 103 -17.25 -12.10 -9.82
C GLU A 103 -18.11 -11.25 -10.76
N SER A 104 -18.06 -9.91 -10.67
CA SER A 104 -18.74 -9.00 -11.62
C SER A 104 -18.23 -7.55 -11.53
N PHE A 105 -17.90 -6.95 -12.68
CA PHE A 105 -17.47 -5.54 -12.76
C PHE A 105 -18.50 -4.56 -12.15
N ALA A 106 -19.80 -4.81 -12.34
CA ALA A 106 -20.86 -3.92 -11.85
C ALA A 106 -21.02 -3.96 -10.31
N GLN A 107 -20.79 -5.12 -9.68
CA GLN A 107 -20.79 -5.25 -8.21
C GLN A 107 -19.52 -4.62 -7.61
N ASN A 108 -18.40 -4.73 -8.32
CA ASN A 108 -17.13 -4.12 -7.90
C ASN A 108 -17.13 -2.58 -7.99
N LEU A 109 -18.07 -1.96 -8.71
CA LEU A 109 -18.22 -0.49 -8.78
C LEU A 109 -18.71 0.11 -7.45
N GLU A 110 -19.57 -0.60 -6.70
CA GLU A 110 -20.03 -0.14 -5.38
C GLU A 110 -18.85 -0.07 -4.39
N ASP A 111 -17.95 -1.06 -4.48
CA ASP A 111 -16.74 -1.15 -3.69
C ASP A 111 -15.68 -0.07 -4.06
N ILE A 112 -15.78 0.59 -5.22
CA ILE A 112 -14.88 1.71 -5.58
C ILE A 112 -15.02 2.88 -4.58
N VAL A 113 -16.21 3.06 -4.01
CA VAL A 113 -16.49 4.12 -3.04
C VAL A 113 -16.24 3.65 -1.60
N SER A 114 -16.02 2.36 -1.39
CA SER A 114 -15.76 1.79 -0.06
C SER A 114 -14.34 2.08 0.46
N ASP A 115 -14.09 1.80 1.74
CA ASP A 115 -12.77 1.92 2.37
C ASP A 115 -11.79 0.77 2.01
N LYS A 116 -12.16 -0.12 1.08
CA LYS A 116 -11.33 -1.26 0.65
C LYS A 116 -10.14 -0.82 -0.22
N ILE A 117 -9.11 -1.66 -0.28
CA ILE A 117 -7.97 -1.48 -1.21
C ILE A 117 -8.43 -1.85 -2.61
N LYS A 118 -8.20 -0.97 -3.58
CA LYS A 118 -8.73 -1.08 -4.95
C LYS A 118 -7.61 -1.38 -5.94
N TYR A 119 -7.62 -2.58 -6.52
CA TYR A 119 -6.74 -2.93 -7.63
C TYR A 119 -7.55 -3.07 -8.93
N LEU A 120 -6.98 -2.64 -10.06
CA LEU A 120 -7.50 -3.05 -11.37
C LEU A 120 -7.34 -4.54 -11.53
N TRP A 121 -6.14 -5.04 -11.22
CA TRP A 121 -5.76 -6.44 -11.34
C TRP A 121 -4.76 -6.78 -10.24
N ALA A 122 -4.87 -7.95 -9.65
CA ALA A 122 -3.98 -8.40 -8.59
C ALA A 122 -3.79 -9.91 -8.67
N TYR A 123 -2.53 -10.33 -8.71
CA TYR A 123 -2.10 -11.72 -8.70
C TYR A 123 -1.03 -11.91 -7.62
N LYS A 124 -1.18 -12.97 -6.83
CA LYS A 124 -0.21 -13.33 -5.80
C LYS A 124 -0.01 -14.83 -5.78
N ASN A 125 1.25 -15.22 -5.61
CA ASN A 125 1.65 -16.57 -5.22
C ASN A 125 2.65 -16.47 -4.05
N ASP A 126 3.21 -17.60 -3.62
CA ASP A 126 4.12 -17.67 -2.46
C ASP A 126 5.43 -16.87 -2.62
N PHE A 127 5.80 -16.48 -3.84
CA PHE A 127 7.09 -15.87 -4.16
C PHE A 127 6.98 -14.48 -4.80
N VAL A 128 5.87 -14.18 -5.46
CA VAL A 128 5.67 -13.00 -6.30
C VAL A 128 4.26 -12.47 -6.11
N SER A 129 4.18 -11.16 -5.85
CA SER A 129 2.92 -10.40 -5.87
C SER A 129 3.01 -9.34 -6.96
N VAL A 130 2.06 -9.34 -7.89
CA VAL A 130 1.96 -8.35 -8.97
C VAL A 130 0.57 -7.75 -8.90
N TYR A 131 0.49 -6.43 -8.85
CA TYR A 131 -0.78 -5.72 -8.84
C TYR A 131 -0.69 -4.47 -9.71
N ALA A 132 -1.83 -4.12 -10.30
CA ALA A 132 -2.03 -2.90 -11.06
C ALA A 132 -3.06 -2.03 -10.33
N GLU A 133 -2.62 -0.85 -9.91
CA GLU A 133 -3.49 0.19 -9.36
C GLU A 133 -3.94 1.10 -10.51
N GLY A 134 -5.23 1.46 -10.58
CA GLY A 134 -5.72 2.20 -11.74
C GLY A 134 -6.74 3.29 -11.51
N ILE A 135 -7.26 3.43 -10.30
CA ILE A 135 -8.05 4.60 -9.94
C ILE A 135 -7.61 4.91 -8.51
N GLY A 136 -6.91 6.03 -8.32
CA GLY A 136 -6.51 6.47 -7.00
C GLY A 136 -7.72 6.55 -6.07
N SER A 137 -7.54 6.30 -4.77
CA SER A 137 -8.64 6.40 -3.82
C SER A 137 -9.13 7.84 -3.72
N LEU A 138 -10.36 8.11 -4.12
CA LEU A 138 -11.06 9.36 -3.80
C LEU A 138 -11.47 9.30 -2.31
N GLN A 139 -10.61 9.83 -1.44
CA GLN A 139 -10.89 9.94 0.00
C GLN A 139 -11.52 11.31 0.27
N TYR A 140 -12.82 11.35 0.56
CA TYR A 140 -13.51 12.57 0.98
C TYR A 140 -13.71 12.56 2.50
N GLY A 141 -12.79 13.20 3.23
CA GLY A 141 -12.84 13.30 4.69
C GLY A 141 -13.42 14.64 5.16
N HIS A 142 -14.67 14.68 5.60
CA HIS A 142 -15.18 15.81 6.37
C HIS A 142 -14.84 15.65 7.85
N ARG A 143 -13.91 16.47 8.35
CA ARG A 143 -13.74 16.72 9.78
C ARG A 143 -14.70 17.84 10.18
N LEU A 144 -15.89 17.49 10.65
CA LEU A 144 -16.71 18.45 11.39
C LEU A 144 -16.18 18.49 12.83
N ASN A 145 -15.47 19.56 13.17
CA ASN A 145 -15.22 19.89 14.57
C ASN A 145 -16.57 20.29 15.18
N PRO A 146 -17.00 19.73 16.32
CA PRO A 146 -18.15 20.27 17.04
C PRO A 146 -17.80 21.66 17.59
N ILE A 147 -18.72 22.62 17.41
CA ILE A 147 -18.89 23.79 18.29
C ILE A 147 -20.09 23.47 19.16
#